data_AF-A0A2E7C8D8-F1
#
_entry.id   AF-A0A2E7C8D8-F1
#
_cell.length_a   1.000
_cell.length_b   1.000
_cell.length_c   1.000
_cell.angle_alpha   90.00
_cell.angle_beta   90.00
_cell.angle_gamma   90.00
#
_symmetry.space_group_name_H-M   'P 1'
#
loop_
_entity.id
_entity.type
_entity.pdbx_description
1 polymer ?
#
loop_
_entity_poly.entity_id
_entity_poly.type
_entity_poly.pdbx_seq_one_letter_code
_entity_poly.pdbx_strand_id
1 'polypeptide(L)'
;MGRNAALMLHLVSQVDRSVPTVWIDTGYNLRDTYVVAERLIRELDLNIHVYSPLMTSERRNAIMGGIPTVDEEERHREFTRQVKLEPFARALDDLRPEIWLTGIRREETEHRKTLDIVSMDDRGILKVAPIFYWSEAEVEDYMQRHQLPTCRHYFDPTKVHDGRECGLHTAA
;
A
#
# COMPACT_ATOMS: atom_id res chain seq x y z
N MET A 1 6.37 1.12 -1.68
CA MET A 1 6.16 2.40 -2.41
C MET A 1 6.34 2.18 -3.91
N GLY A 2 5.27 1.79 -4.63
CA GLY A 2 5.29 1.63 -6.09
C GLY A 2 5.04 2.95 -6.85
N ARG A 3 5.03 2.92 -8.18
CA ARG A 3 4.82 4.10 -9.05
C ARG A 3 3.50 4.82 -8.76
N ASN A 4 2.39 4.07 -8.69
CA ASN A 4 1.08 4.64 -8.35
C ASN A 4 1.07 5.30 -6.96
N ALA A 5 1.85 4.77 -6.00
CA ALA A 5 1.94 5.36 -4.67
C ALA A 5 2.65 6.71 -4.71
N ALA A 6 3.83 6.80 -5.32
CA ALA A 6 4.57 8.06 -5.45
C ALA A 6 3.73 9.15 -6.16
N LEU A 7 3.04 8.76 -7.24
CA LEU A 7 2.13 9.63 -7.97
C LEU A 7 0.97 10.11 -7.09
N MET A 8 0.27 9.21 -6.40
CA MET A 8 -0.86 9.56 -5.53
C MET A 8 -0.44 10.47 -4.38
N LEU A 9 0.69 10.17 -3.73
CA LEU A 9 1.24 11.00 -2.67
C LEU A 9 1.55 12.41 -3.19
N HIS A 10 2.16 12.51 -4.38
CA HIS A 10 2.41 13.80 -5.00
C HIS A 10 1.10 14.53 -5.32
N LEU A 11 0.12 13.89 -5.99
CA LEU A 11 -1.18 14.50 -6.29
C LEU A 11 -1.89 15.06 -5.06
N VAL A 12 -1.99 14.26 -4.00
CA VAL A 12 -2.64 14.68 -2.75
C VAL A 12 -1.86 15.83 -2.10
N SER A 13 -0.53 15.73 -2.04
CA SER A 13 0.32 16.78 -1.44
C SER A 13 0.26 18.13 -2.16
N GLN A 14 -0.10 18.16 -3.45
CA GLN A 14 -0.33 19.41 -4.17
C GLN A 14 -1.63 20.11 -3.75
N VAL A 15 -2.61 19.37 -3.22
CA VAL A 15 -3.90 19.89 -2.78
C VAL A 15 -3.88 20.17 -1.28
N ASP A 16 -3.50 19.18 -0.48
CA ASP A 16 -3.46 19.26 0.98
C ASP A 16 -2.44 18.26 1.55
N ARG A 17 -1.36 18.81 2.12
CA ARG A 17 -0.29 18.03 2.76
C ARG A 17 -0.66 17.49 4.14
N SER A 18 -1.69 18.05 4.77
CA SER A 18 -2.14 17.65 6.10
C SER A 18 -2.93 16.34 6.11
N VAL A 19 -3.40 15.89 4.93
CA VAL A 19 -4.13 14.63 4.77
C VAL A 19 -3.31 13.47 5.36
N PRO A 20 -3.85 12.77 6.38
CA PRO A 20 -3.16 11.63 6.98
C PRO A 20 -2.85 10.55 5.93
N THR A 21 -1.57 10.21 5.80
CA THR A 21 -1.10 9.14 4.93
C THR A 21 -0.67 7.96 5.79
N VAL A 22 -1.30 6.81 5.59
CA VAL A 22 -0.96 5.58 6.32
C VAL A 22 0.07 4.78 5.52
N TRP A 23 1.18 4.42 6.18
CA TRP A 23 2.12 3.44 5.65
C TRP A 23 2.16 2.21 6.54
N ILE A 24 1.76 1.07 5.95
CA ILE A 24 1.91 -0.24 6.56
C ILE A 24 3.33 -0.74 6.29
N ASP A 25 4.20 -0.57 7.28
CA ASP A 25 5.58 -1.05 7.21
C ASP A 25 5.65 -2.47 7.77
N THR A 26 5.67 -3.46 6.87
CA THR A 26 5.70 -4.88 7.21
C THR A 26 6.94 -5.30 8.00
N GLY A 27 8.00 -4.49 8.02
CA GLY A 27 9.32 -4.87 8.56
C GLY A 27 10.13 -5.78 7.64
N TYR A 28 9.61 -6.10 6.45
CA TYR A 28 10.29 -6.92 5.43
C TYR A 28 10.60 -6.12 4.15
N ASN A 29 10.32 -4.81 4.12
CA ASN A 29 10.65 -3.96 2.98
C ASN A 29 12.16 -4.02 2.67
N LEU A 30 12.53 -3.95 1.39
CA LEU A 30 13.94 -3.82 1.00
C LEU A 30 14.43 -2.39 1.25
N ARG A 31 15.75 -2.23 1.39
CA ARG A 31 16.41 -0.91 1.55
C ARG A 31 15.92 0.13 0.54
N ASP A 32 15.74 -0.27 -0.71
CA ASP A 32 15.29 0.63 -1.78
C ASP A 32 13.91 1.23 -1.49
N THR A 33 12.98 0.44 -0.95
CA THR A 33 11.65 0.93 -0.55
C THR A 33 11.74 1.96 0.56
N TYR A 34 12.57 1.71 1.59
CA TYR A 34 12.77 2.66 2.69
C TYR A 34 13.39 3.97 2.20
N VAL A 35 14.45 3.90 1.39
CA VAL A 35 15.14 5.08 0.87
C VAL A 35 14.20 5.94 0.02
N VAL A 36 13.39 5.31 -0.85
CA VAL A 36 12.40 6.03 -1.66
C VAL A 36 11.27 6.60 -0.80
N ALA A 37 10.78 5.87 0.20
CA ALA A 37 9.74 6.33 1.11
C ALA A 37 10.20 7.57 1.90
N GLU A 38 11.37 7.51 2.55
CA GLU A 38 11.95 8.63 3.30
C GLU A 38 12.19 9.86 2.41
N ARG A 39 12.64 9.63 1.17
CA ARG A 39 12.81 10.72 0.19
C ARG A 39 11.47 11.38 -0.11
N LEU A 40 10.41 10.61 -0.40
CA LEU A 40 9.07 11.13 -0.69
C LEU A 40 8.47 11.85 0.52
N ILE A 41 8.55 11.27 1.72
CA ILE A 41 8.03 11.87 2.97
C ILE A 41 8.63 13.26 3.17
N ARG A 42 9.95 13.39 3.00
CA ARG A 42 10.65 14.67 3.15
C ARG A 42 10.38 15.65 2.02
N GLU A 43 10.44 15.21 0.76
CA GLU A 43 10.32 16.10 -0.40
C GLU A 43 8.88 16.61 -0.60
N LEU A 44 7.89 15.82 -0.21
CA LEU A 44 6.48 16.16 -0.35
C LEU A 44 5.87 16.75 0.93
N ASP A 45 6.60 16.72 2.05
CA ASP A 45 6.16 17.17 3.38
C ASP A 45 4.87 16.47 3.81
N LEU A 46 4.91 15.13 3.80
CA LEU A 46 3.72 14.28 4.04
C LEU A 46 3.43 14.11 5.54
N ASN A 47 2.16 14.22 5.91
CA ASN A 47 1.67 13.77 7.21
C ASN A 47 1.61 12.22 7.27
N ILE A 48 2.77 11.58 7.48
CA ILE A 48 2.91 10.13 7.47
C ILE A 48 2.63 9.52 8.85
N HIS A 49 1.80 8.48 8.87
CA HIS A 49 1.55 7.62 10.02
C HIS A 49 2.02 6.21 9.70
N VAL A 50 3.09 5.76 10.38
CA VAL A 50 3.68 4.44 10.15
C VAL A 50 3.07 3.44 11.13
N TYR A 51 2.53 2.35 10.59
CA TYR A 51 2.00 1.23 11.35
C TYR A 51 2.80 -0.02 11.03
N SER A 52 3.51 -0.52 12.05
CA SER A 52 4.30 -1.74 11.97
C SER A 52 3.63 -2.89 12.74
N PRO A 53 3.95 -4.14 12.38
CA PRO A 53 3.51 -5.31 13.13
C PRO A 53 3.90 -5.25 14.60
N LEU A 54 3.08 -5.84 15.46
CA LEU A 54 3.34 -5.94 16.91
C LEU A 54 4.62 -6.72 17.27
N MET A 55 5.20 -7.42 16.29
CA MET A 55 6.41 -8.23 16.44
C MET A 55 7.37 -7.87 15.30
N THR A 56 8.65 -7.64 15.64
CA THR A 56 9.67 -7.40 14.62
C THR A 56 9.84 -8.60 13.69
N SER A 57 10.29 -8.34 12.46
CA SER A 57 10.52 -9.39 11.47
C SER A 57 11.58 -10.39 11.96
N GLU A 58 12.63 -9.94 12.64
CA GLU A 58 13.67 -10.83 13.21
C GLU A 58 13.09 -11.74 14.28
N ARG A 59 12.32 -11.21 15.23
CA ARG A 59 11.71 -12.01 16.29
C ARG A 59 10.73 -13.01 15.70
N ARG A 60 9.87 -12.56 14.80
CA ARG A 60 8.94 -13.41 14.06
C ARG A 60 9.66 -14.55 13.35
N ASN A 61 10.70 -14.24 12.58
CA ASN A 61 11.46 -15.24 11.85
C ASN A 61 12.07 -16.28 12.79
N ALA A 62 12.62 -15.84 13.92
CA ALA A 62 13.26 -16.72 14.89
C ALA A 62 12.29 -17.70 15.57
N ILE A 63 11.06 -17.30 15.85
CA ILE A 63 10.08 -18.13 16.58
C ILE A 63 9.02 -18.79 15.70
N MET A 64 8.86 -18.34 14.44
CA MET A 64 7.81 -18.82 13.53
C MET A 64 8.34 -19.29 12.17
N GLY A 65 9.67 -19.45 12.02
CA GLY A 65 10.28 -20.11 10.87
C GLY A 65 10.28 -19.30 9.57
N GLY A 66 10.57 -17.99 9.66
CA GLY A 66 10.72 -17.12 8.49
C GLY A 66 9.42 -16.70 7.80
N ILE A 67 9.54 -16.28 6.54
CA ILE A 67 8.39 -16.03 5.65
C ILE A 67 7.88 -17.39 5.15
N PRO A 68 6.62 -17.76 5.41
CA PRO A 68 6.05 -19.03 4.95
C PRO A 68 5.87 -19.06 3.44
N THR A 69 5.93 -20.25 2.85
CA THR A 69 5.63 -20.44 1.42
C THR A 69 4.11 -20.50 1.17
N VAL A 70 3.69 -20.49 -0.10
CA VAL A 70 2.26 -20.62 -0.47
C VAL A 70 1.64 -21.95 -0.12
N ASP A 71 2.45 -23.00 -0.12
CA ASP A 71 1.99 -24.35 0.18
C ASP A 71 1.63 -24.48 1.67
N GLU A 72 2.05 -23.52 2.48
CA GLU A 72 1.79 -23.42 3.91
C GLU A 72 0.61 -22.49 4.18
N GLU A 73 -0.55 -22.79 3.61
CA GLU A 73 -1.70 -21.89 3.53
C GLU A 73 -2.09 -21.27 4.89
N GLU A 74 -2.16 -22.07 5.96
CA GLU A 74 -2.48 -21.57 7.31
C GLU A 74 -1.40 -20.61 7.84
N ARG A 75 -0.12 -20.97 7.71
CA ARG A 75 1.00 -20.11 8.12
C ARG A 75 1.04 -18.82 7.29
N HIS A 76 0.77 -18.91 5.99
CA HIS A 76 0.73 -17.75 5.09
C HIS A 76 -0.43 -16.80 5.41
N ARG A 77 -1.62 -17.33 5.74
CA ARG A 77 -2.76 -16.53 6.22
C ARG A 77 -2.41 -15.79 7.51
N GLU A 78 -1.84 -16.49 8.50
CA GLU A 78 -1.46 -15.88 9.77
C GLU A 78 -0.33 -14.85 9.59
N PHE A 79 0.66 -15.15 8.74
CA PHE A 79 1.70 -14.21 8.35
C PHE A 79 1.13 -12.94 7.74
N THR A 80 0.25 -13.07 6.74
CA THR A 80 -0.42 -11.94 6.10
C THR A 80 -1.23 -11.13 7.10
N ARG A 81 -1.94 -11.80 8.01
CA ARG A 81 -2.68 -11.14 9.09
C ARG A 81 -1.75 -10.28 9.96
N GLN A 82 -0.67 -10.86 10.46
CA GLN A 82 0.23 -10.20 11.39
C GLN A 82 1.04 -9.07 10.76
N VAL A 83 1.49 -9.24 9.50
CA VAL A 83 2.39 -8.25 8.88
C VAL A 83 1.67 -7.13 8.12
N LYS A 84 0.38 -7.31 7.81
CA LYS A 84 -0.34 -6.44 6.87
C LYS A 84 -1.76 -6.11 7.30
N LEU A 85 -2.57 -7.10 7.63
CA LEU A 85 -4.00 -6.86 7.94
C LEU A 85 -4.21 -6.24 9.32
N GLU A 86 -3.52 -6.76 10.35
CA GLU A 86 -3.62 -6.20 11.70
C GLU A 86 -3.12 -4.75 11.77
N PRO A 87 -1.93 -4.39 11.25
CA PRO A 87 -1.48 -3.00 11.29
C PRO A 87 -2.41 -2.07 10.51
N PHE A 88 -3.00 -2.55 9.41
CA PHE A 88 -3.97 -1.80 8.63
C PHE A 88 -5.29 -1.59 9.37
N ALA A 89 -5.84 -2.63 9.99
CA ALA A 89 -7.06 -2.53 10.79
C ALA A 89 -6.85 -1.54 11.96
N ARG A 90 -5.72 -1.64 12.66
CA ARG A 90 -5.36 -0.71 13.73
C ARG A 90 -5.25 0.74 13.23
N ALA A 91 -4.68 0.96 12.05
CA ALA A 91 -4.63 2.30 11.46
C ALA A 91 -6.02 2.90 11.17
N LEU A 92 -6.98 2.07 10.72
CA LEU A 92 -8.35 2.51 10.49
C LEU A 92 -9.08 2.80 11.81
N ASP A 93 -8.85 1.99 12.84
CA ASP A 93 -9.45 2.20 14.16
C ASP A 93 -8.92 3.47 14.83
N ASP A 94 -7.63 3.76 14.68
CA ASP A 94 -6.99 4.95 15.27
C ASP A 94 -7.43 6.24 14.55
N LEU A 95 -7.52 6.22 13.21
CA LEU A 95 -7.84 7.41 12.40
C LEU A 95 -9.33 7.61 12.13
N ARG A 96 -10.13 6.54 12.18
CA ARG A 96 -11.58 6.50 11.88
C ARG A 96 -11.96 7.33 10.63
N PRO A 97 -11.35 7.05 9.47
CA PRO A 97 -11.59 7.86 8.28
C PRO A 97 -12.99 7.61 7.70
N GLU A 98 -13.67 8.67 7.28
CA GLU A 98 -14.91 8.57 6.50
C GLU A 98 -14.62 8.32 5.00
N ILE A 99 -13.44 8.74 4.52
CA ILE A 99 -13.00 8.64 3.12
C ILE A 99 -11.61 8.02 3.05
N TRP A 100 -11.40 7.11 2.12
CA TRP A 100 -10.10 6.50 1.83
C TRP A 100 -9.71 6.65 0.35
N LEU A 101 -8.63 7.40 0.10
CA LEU A 101 -8.02 7.50 -1.23
C LEU A 101 -7.18 6.26 -1.55
N THR A 102 -7.42 5.66 -2.71
CA THR A 102 -6.70 4.49 -3.19
C THR A 102 -5.97 4.79 -4.50
N GLY A 103 -4.81 4.16 -4.70
CA GLY A 103 -4.05 4.23 -5.95
C GLY A 103 -4.39 3.13 -6.96
N ILE A 104 -5.61 2.58 -6.90
CA ILE A 104 -6.08 1.51 -7.79
C ILE A 104 -6.40 2.09 -9.16
N ARG A 105 -6.01 1.38 -10.21
CA ARG A 105 -6.29 1.66 -11.62
C ARG A 105 -7.06 0.50 -12.26
N ARG A 106 -7.91 0.83 -13.23
CA ARG A 106 -8.76 -0.14 -13.95
C ARG A 106 -7.98 -1.22 -14.70
N GLU A 107 -6.80 -0.87 -15.23
CA GLU A 107 -5.99 -1.75 -16.07
C GLU A 107 -5.17 -2.78 -15.27
N GLU A 108 -5.17 -2.73 -13.94
CA GLU A 108 -4.27 -3.57 -13.13
C GLU A 108 -4.71 -5.04 -13.00
N THR A 109 -6.01 -5.35 -13.00
CA THR A 109 -6.53 -6.74 -12.98
C THR A 109 -7.91 -6.84 -13.63
N GLU A 110 -8.33 -8.06 -14.01
CA GLU A 110 -9.69 -8.31 -14.50
C GLU A 110 -10.78 -7.98 -13.47
N HIS A 111 -10.50 -8.18 -12.17
CA HIS A 111 -11.44 -7.84 -11.09
C HIS A 111 -11.61 -6.32 -10.94
N ARG A 112 -10.56 -5.53 -11.20
CA ARG A 112 -10.63 -4.06 -11.12
C ARG A 112 -11.46 -3.42 -12.23
N LYS A 113 -11.78 -4.16 -13.31
CA LYS A 113 -12.70 -3.70 -14.36
C LYS A 113 -14.15 -3.59 -13.88
N THR A 114 -14.52 -4.27 -12.79
CA THR A 114 -15.87 -4.21 -12.22
C THR A 114 -16.02 -3.16 -11.13
N LEU A 115 -14.94 -2.47 -10.76
CA LEU A 115 -14.95 -1.37 -9.80
C LEU A 115 -15.31 -0.05 -10.50
N ASP A 116 -15.69 0.94 -9.70
CA ASP A 116 -15.92 2.32 -10.12
C ASP A 116 -14.96 3.26 -9.35
N ILE A 117 -14.88 4.53 -9.76
CA ILE A 117 -14.04 5.55 -9.10
C ILE A 117 -14.39 5.65 -7.61
N VAL A 118 -15.68 5.51 -7.27
CA VAL A 118 -16.19 5.62 -5.91
C VAL A 118 -16.86 4.30 -5.53
N SER A 119 -16.51 3.78 -4.36
CA SER A 119 -17.13 2.59 -3.77
C SER A 119 -17.24 2.75 -2.26
N MET A 120 -18.13 1.99 -1.63
CA MET A 120 -18.25 1.91 -0.18
C MET A 120 -17.73 0.54 0.26
N ASP A 121 -16.96 0.48 1.35
CA ASP A 121 -16.62 -0.80 1.98
C ASP A 121 -17.61 -1.20 3.07
N ASP A 122 -17.47 -2.43 3.58
CA ASP A 122 -18.39 -2.99 4.58
C ASP A 122 -18.35 -2.25 5.94
N ARG A 123 -17.36 -1.37 6.15
CA ARG A 123 -17.25 -0.51 7.33
C ARG A 123 -17.95 0.84 7.14
N GLY A 124 -18.48 1.11 5.95
CA GLY A 124 -19.08 2.40 5.60
C GLY A 124 -18.04 3.48 5.26
N ILE A 125 -16.81 3.10 4.92
CA ILE A 125 -15.77 4.04 4.48
C ILE A 125 -15.88 4.23 2.97
N LEU A 126 -15.96 5.49 2.54
CA LEU A 126 -16.02 5.84 1.12
C LEU A 126 -14.64 5.72 0.49
N LYS A 127 -14.42 4.69 -0.33
CA LYS A 127 -13.21 4.51 -1.12
C LYS A 127 -13.30 5.32 -2.41
N VAL A 128 -12.27 6.12 -2.67
CA VAL A 128 -12.15 6.92 -3.90
C VAL A 128 -10.84 6.57 -4.59
N ALA A 129 -10.88 6.33 -5.91
CA ALA A 129 -9.72 6.03 -6.74
C ALA A 129 -9.50 7.18 -7.76
N PRO A 130 -8.81 8.27 -7.39
CA PRO A 130 -8.72 9.47 -8.24
C PRO A 130 -8.04 9.24 -9.61
N ILE A 131 -7.18 8.22 -9.68
CA ILE A 131 -6.44 7.88 -10.89
C ILE A 131 -7.01 6.64 -11.59
N PHE A 132 -8.24 6.23 -11.29
CA PHE A 132 -8.80 4.95 -11.72
C PHE A 132 -8.71 4.72 -13.24
N TYR A 133 -8.95 5.76 -14.04
CA TYR A 133 -8.90 5.70 -15.51
C TYR A 133 -7.56 6.10 -16.12
N TRP A 134 -6.54 6.41 -15.32
CA TRP A 134 -5.22 6.73 -15.86
C TRP A 134 -4.61 5.47 -16.47
N SER A 135 -4.15 5.62 -17.71
CA SER A 135 -3.37 4.63 -18.44
C SER A 135 -1.94 4.55 -17.90
N GLU A 136 -1.22 3.49 -18.26
CA GLU A 136 0.19 3.34 -17.91
C GLU A 136 1.05 4.48 -18.46
N ALA A 137 0.72 4.97 -19.66
CA ALA A 137 1.41 6.09 -20.29
C ALA A 137 1.21 7.41 -19.54
N GLU A 138 0.00 7.68 -19.02
CA GLU A 138 -0.27 8.87 -18.21
C GLU A 138 0.47 8.81 -16.88
N VAL A 139 0.53 7.62 -16.25
CA VAL A 139 1.33 7.43 -15.03
C VAL A 139 2.82 7.64 -15.32
N GLU A 140 3.34 7.12 -16.43
CA GLU A 140 4.74 7.35 -16.84
C GLU A 140 5.03 8.84 -17.10
N ASP A 141 4.21 9.51 -17.91
CA ASP A 141 4.39 10.94 -18.23
C ASP A 141 4.37 11.78 -16.96
N TYR A 142 3.45 11.50 -16.03
CA TYR A 142 3.38 12.21 -14.76
C TYR A 142 4.64 12.01 -13.90
N MET A 143 5.07 10.75 -13.74
CA MET A 143 6.26 10.42 -12.97
C MET A 143 7.52 11.09 -13.54
N GLN A 144 7.66 11.14 -14.88
CA GLN A 144 8.76 11.79 -15.56
C GLN A 144 8.70 13.32 -15.42
N ARG A 145 7.52 13.93 -15.70
CA ARG A 145 7.32 15.40 -15.61
C ARG A 145 7.66 15.93 -14.22
N HIS A 146 7.31 15.18 -13.18
CA HIS A 146 7.54 15.57 -11.78
C HIS A 146 8.82 14.98 -11.17
N GLN A 147 9.60 14.22 -11.95
CA GLN A 147 10.86 13.60 -11.53
C GLN A 147 10.74 12.79 -10.22
N LEU A 148 9.60 12.11 -10.05
CA LEU A 148 9.28 11.41 -8.81
C LEU A 148 10.15 10.14 -8.67
N PRO A 149 10.69 9.87 -7.47
CA PRO A 149 11.50 8.68 -7.27
C PRO A 149 10.65 7.40 -7.40
N THR A 150 11.26 6.36 -7.95
CA THR A 150 10.64 5.05 -8.11
C THR A 150 11.45 3.98 -7.37
N CYS A 151 10.74 3.04 -6.75
CA CYS A 151 11.36 1.85 -6.19
C CYS A 151 11.68 0.89 -7.35
N ARG A 152 12.94 0.53 -7.51
CA ARG A 152 13.41 -0.45 -8.51
C ARG A 152 13.33 -1.87 -7.99
N HIS A 153 13.61 -2.05 -6.71
CA HIS A 153 13.59 -3.35 -6.02
C HIS A 153 12.47 -3.36 -5.00
N TYR A 154 11.29 -3.78 -5.45
CA TYR A 154 10.12 -3.95 -4.61
C TYR A 154 10.00 -5.41 -4.13
N PHE A 155 9.62 -5.58 -2.88
CA PHE A 155 9.34 -6.89 -2.30
C PHE A 155 8.09 -6.78 -1.44
N ASP A 156 7.07 -7.60 -1.75
CA ASP A 156 5.89 -7.76 -0.91
C ASP A 156 5.96 -9.16 -0.29
N PRO A 157 6.18 -9.29 1.03
CA PRO A 157 6.34 -10.60 1.66
C PRO A 157 5.03 -11.41 1.69
N THR A 158 3.90 -10.82 1.27
CA THR A 158 2.57 -11.46 1.19
C THR A 158 2.14 -11.77 -0.24
N LYS A 159 2.91 -11.35 -1.26
CA LYS A 159 2.64 -11.66 -2.67
C LYS A 159 3.63 -12.70 -3.16
N VAL A 160 3.08 -13.74 -3.75
CA VAL A 160 3.82 -14.97 -4.07
C VAL A 160 4.12 -15.05 -5.57
N HIS A 161 3.31 -14.38 -6.40
CA HIS A 161 3.54 -14.20 -7.83
C HIS A 161 3.19 -12.77 -8.23
N ASP A 162 3.94 -12.21 -9.19
CA ASP A 162 3.61 -10.95 -9.87
C ASP A 162 2.24 -11.10 -10.55
N GLY A 163 1.19 -10.56 -9.92
CA GLY A 163 -0.19 -10.67 -10.40
C GLY A 163 -1.24 -10.95 -9.32
N ARG A 164 -0.85 -11.33 -8.09
CA ARG A 164 -1.81 -11.44 -6.99
C ARG A 164 -2.14 -10.06 -6.44
N GLU A 165 -3.44 -9.74 -6.43
CA GLU A 165 -3.98 -8.52 -5.88
C GLU A 165 -3.52 -8.28 -4.44
N CYS A 166 -3.20 -7.03 -4.10
CA CYS A 166 -2.89 -6.67 -2.73
C CYS A 166 -4.17 -6.84 -1.91
N GLY A 167 -4.34 -7.93 -1.17
CA GLY A 167 -5.59 -8.23 -0.45
C GLY A 167 -6.06 -7.16 0.57
N LEU A 168 -5.45 -5.98 0.68
CA LEU A 168 -5.99 -4.88 1.48
C LEU A 168 -7.35 -4.37 0.99
N HIS A 169 -7.65 -4.49 -0.31
CA HIS A 169 -8.97 -4.09 -0.83
C HIS A 169 -10.04 -5.18 -0.66
N THR A 170 -9.63 -6.45 -0.48
CA THR A 170 -10.52 -7.62 -0.35
C THR A 170 -10.48 -8.36 1.00
N ALA A 171 -9.53 -8.07 1.89
CA ALA A 171 -9.46 -8.67 3.24
C ALA A 171 -10.44 -8.02 4.22
N ALA A 172 -11.56 -7.55 3.68
CA ALA A 172 -12.80 -7.34 4.37
C ALA A 172 -13.64 -8.61 4.16
#